data_AF-A0A970C836-F1
#
_entry.id   AF-A0A970C836-F1
#
_cell.length_a   1.000
_cell.length_b   1.000
_cell.length_c   1.000
_cell.angle_alpha   90.00
_cell.angle_beta   90.00
_cell.angle_gamma   90.00
#
_symmetry.space_group_name_H-M   'P 1'
#
loop_
_entity.id
_entity.type
_entity.pdbx_description
1 polymer ?
#
loop_
_entity_poly.entity_id
_entity_poly.type
_entity_poly.pdbx_seq_one_letter_code
_entity_poly.pdbx_strand_id
1 'polypeptide(L)'
;MRQVKKVLGRRHNFPPDDPGAVWMWDTVETAEMVNRVYDMMQTFLGVVAVVTLVLGGVASLVLLLAYGNGFGTAMMTAFDQIGKDLIVVFPGQTSLQAGGERAGRRVQLELRDVEALKEGVPAIDAIRGE
;
A
#
# COMPACT_ATOMS: atom_id res chain seq x y z
N MET A 1 -21.04 -10.94 -53.96
CA MET A 1 -21.13 -10.14 -55.21
C MET A 1 -21.50 -10.90 -56.48
N ARG A 2 -20.94 -12.09 -56.73
CA ARG A 2 -21.22 -12.89 -57.95
C ARG A 2 -22.70 -13.27 -58.15
N GLN A 3 -23.45 -13.48 -57.07
CA GLN A 3 -24.89 -13.75 -57.13
C GLN A 3 -25.69 -12.52 -57.59
N VAL A 4 -25.34 -11.31 -57.14
CA VAL A 4 -26.03 -10.06 -57.52
C VAL A 4 -25.83 -9.75 -59.00
N LYS A 5 -24.59 -9.83 -59.49
CA LYS A 5 -24.28 -9.67 -60.93
C LYS A 5 -24.96 -10.72 -61.81
N LYS A 6 -25.08 -11.97 -61.34
CA LYS A 6 -25.74 -13.07 -62.05
C LYS A 6 -27.26 -12.88 -62.17
N VAL A 7 -27.89 -12.26 -61.17
CA VAL A 7 -29.33 -11.96 -61.18
C VAL A 7 -29.62 -10.74 -62.06
N LEU A 8 -28.84 -9.66 -61.95
CA LEU A 8 -29.03 -8.48 -62.81
C LEU A 8 -28.69 -8.75 -64.28
N GLY A 9 -27.63 -9.52 -64.56
CA GLY A 9 -27.22 -9.86 -65.94
C GLY A 9 -28.29 -10.66 -66.70
N ARG A 10 -28.98 -11.57 -65.99
CA ARG A 10 -30.09 -12.35 -66.57
C ARG A 10 -31.31 -11.49 -66.91
N ARG A 11 -31.54 -10.40 -66.17
CA ARG A 11 -32.69 -9.50 -66.37
C ARG A 11 -32.42 -8.40 -67.39
N HIS A 12 -31.17 -7.97 -67.52
CA HIS A 12 -30.77 -6.83 -68.37
C HIS A 12 -29.85 -7.23 -69.55
N ASN A 13 -29.75 -8.53 -69.87
CA ASN A 13 -29.05 -9.08 -71.04
C ASN A 13 -27.58 -8.61 -71.19
N PHE A 14 -26.86 -8.44 -70.08
CA PHE A 14 -25.42 -8.20 -70.10
C PHE A 14 -24.65 -9.45 -69.62
N PRO A 15 -23.45 -9.72 -70.16
CA PRO A 15 -22.63 -10.83 -69.70
C PRO A 15 -22.29 -10.67 -68.22
N PRO A 16 -22.55 -11.69 -67.36
CA PRO A 16 -22.32 -11.58 -65.91
C PRO A 16 -20.85 -11.41 -65.52
N ASP A 17 -19.94 -11.72 -66.43
CA ASP A 17 -18.49 -11.62 -66.26
C ASP A 17 -17.91 -10.31 -66.83
N ASP A 18 -18.73 -9.44 -67.44
CA ASP A 18 -18.29 -8.14 -67.94
C ASP A 18 -17.94 -7.19 -66.76
N PRO A 19 -16.66 -6.82 -66.58
CA PRO A 19 -16.22 -5.96 -65.49
C PRO A 19 -16.80 -4.54 -65.55
N GLY A 20 -17.19 -4.06 -66.74
CA GLY A 20 -17.70 -2.71 -66.98
C GLY A 20 -19.22 -2.59 -66.96
N ALA A 21 -19.96 -3.70 -66.99
CA ALA A 21 -21.41 -3.67 -67.14
C ALA A 21 -22.16 -3.12 -65.91
N VAL A 22 -21.65 -3.36 -64.70
CA VAL A 22 -22.21 -2.82 -63.45
C VAL A 22 -21.08 -2.46 -62.50
N TRP A 23 -21.00 -1.16 -62.21
CA TRP A 23 -20.08 -0.59 -61.24
C TRP A 23 -20.69 -0.74 -59.83
N MET A 24 -20.06 -1.53 -58.96
CA MET A 24 -20.59 -1.95 -57.64
C MET A 24 -19.47 -1.93 -56.60
N TRP A 25 -19.60 -1.09 -55.57
CA TRP A 25 -18.73 -1.12 -54.40
C TRP A 25 -19.12 -2.31 -53.49
N ASP A 26 -18.14 -3.13 -53.09
CA ASP A 26 -18.32 -4.15 -52.05
C ASP A 26 -17.97 -3.57 -50.68
N THR A 27 -18.98 -3.08 -49.97
CA THR A 27 -18.82 -2.54 -48.61
C THR A 27 -18.83 -3.63 -47.55
N VAL A 28 -19.24 -4.87 -47.88
CA VAL A 28 -19.38 -5.96 -46.90
C VAL A 28 -18.01 -6.49 -46.50
N GLU A 29 -17.14 -6.74 -47.47
CA GLU A 29 -15.75 -7.16 -47.20
C GLU A 29 -14.99 -6.07 -46.41
N THR A 30 -15.21 -4.81 -46.79
CA THR A 30 -14.64 -3.65 -46.08
C THR A 30 -15.17 -3.56 -44.63
N ALA A 31 -16.47 -3.79 -44.42
CA ALA A 31 -17.09 -3.76 -43.10
C ALA A 31 -16.65 -4.93 -42.22
N GLU A 32 -16.51 -6.15 -42.76
CA GLU A 32 -16.01 -7.30 -42.03
C GLU A 32 -14.55 -7.11 -41.57
N MET A 33 -13.72 -6.48 -42.41
CA MET A 33 -12.35 -6.13 -42.04
C MET A 33 -12.32 -5.10 -40.91
N VAL A 34 -13.15 -4.06 -40.99
CA VAL A 34 -13.25 -3.03 -39.94
C VAL A 34 -13.76 -3.64 -38.63
N ASN A 35 -14.80 -4.48 -38.69
CA ASN A 35 -15.34 -5.16 -37.50
C ASN A 35 -14.29 -6.09 -36.86
N ARG A 36 -13.53 -6.83 -37.68
CA ARG A 36 -12.43 -7.66 -37.17
C ARG A 36 -11.36 -6.84 -36.45
N VAL A 37 -11.00 -5.68 -37.00
CA VAL A 37 -10.03 -4.77 -36.36
C VAL A 37 -10.61 -4.22 -35.05
N TYR A 38 -11.89 -3.85 -35.04
CA TYR A 38 -12.58 -3.35 -33.85
C TYR A 38 -12.60 -4.41 -32.73
N ASP A 39 -12.99 -5.64 -33.06
CA ASP A 39 -13.03 -6.76 -32.10
C ASP A 39 -11.65 -7.07 -31.51
N MET A 40 -10.61 -7.01 -32.34
CA MET A 40 -9.22 -7.17 -31.89
C MET A 40 -8.79 -6.07 -30.93
N MET A 41 -9.11 -4.80 -31.24
CA MET A 41 -8.81 -3.67 -30.36
C MET A 41 -9.56 -3.77 -29.03
N GLN A 42 -10.85 -4.10 -29.07
CA GLN A 42 -11.65 -4.24 -27.85
C GLN A 42 -11.16 -5.39 -26.98
N THR A 43 -10.75 -6.51 -27.59
CA THR A 43 -10.15 -7.64 -26.86
C THR A 43 -8.83 -7.22 -26.23
N PHE A 44 -7.97 -6.51 -26.97
CA PHE A 44 -6.70 -6.02 -26.45
C PHE A 44 -6.88 -5.05 -25.27
N LEU A 45 -7.72 -4.02 -25.43
CA LEU A 45 -8.02 -3.07 -24.36
C LEU A 45 -8.69 -3.76 -23.16
N GLY A 46 -9.58 -4.72 -23.40
CA GLY A 46 -10.25 -5.47 -22.35
C GLY A 46 -9.28 -6.25 -21.47
N VAL A 47 -8.29 -6.93 -22.07
CA VAL A 47 -7.25 -7.64 -21.32
C VAL A 47 -6.42 -6.66 -20.49
N VAL A 48 -5.98 -5.55 -21.07
CA VAL A 48 -5.21 -4.53 -20.35
C VAL A 48 -6.03 -3.97 -19.17
N ALA A 49 -7.31 -3.66 -19.39
CA ALA A 49 -8.19 -3.15 -18.34
C ALA A 49 -8.32 -4.13 -17.17
N VAL A 50 -8.52 -5.43 -17.45
CA VAL A 50 -8.62 -6.47 -16.42
C VAL A 50 -7.31 -6.60 -15.63
N VAL A 51 -6.17 -6.63 -16.31
CA VAL A 51 -4.85 -6.69 -15.65
C VAL A 51 -4.63 -5.48 -14.75
N THR A 52 -4.93 -4.29 -15.24
CA THR A 52 -4.74 -3.04 -14.49
C THR A 52 -5.65 -2.99 -13.26
N LEU A 53 -6.90 -3.45 -13.40
CA LEU A 53 -7.86 -3.53 -12.30
C LEU A 53 -7.40 -4.48 -11.19
N VAL A 54 -6.94 -5.69 -11.56
CA VAL A 54 -6.46 -6.68 -10.59
C VAL A 54 -5.21 -6.19 -9.87
N LEU A 55 -4.22 -5.68 -10.62
CA LEU A 55 -2.97 -5.19 -10.04
C LEU A 55 -3.22 -3.99 -9.11
N GLY A 56 -4.02 -3.00 -9.54
CA GLY A 56 -4.35 -1.84 -8.72
C GLY A 56 -5.18 -2.21 -7.49
N GLY A 57 -6.16 -3.11 -7.64
CA GLY A 57 -6.98 -3.62 -6.55
C GLY A 57 -6.15 -4.32 -5.48
N VAL A 58 -5.33 -5.29 -5.87
CA VAL A 58 -4.46 -6.03 -4.94
C VAL A 58 -3.42 -5.10 -4.30
N ALA A 59 -2.82 -4.20 -5.07
CA ALA A 59 -1.83 -3.25 -4.53
C ALA A 59 -2.45 -2.36 -3.44
N SER A 60 -3.64 -1.81 -3.67
CA SER A 60 -4.32 -0.98 -2.67
C SER A 60 -4.66 -1.76 -1.39
N LEU A 61 -5.09 -3.03 -1.50
CA LEU A 61 -5.34 -3.90 -0.36
C LEU A 61 -4.07 -4.15 0.47
N VAL A 62 -2.97 -4.52 -0.20
CA VAL A 62 -1.70 -4.81 0.46
C VAL A 62 -1.16 -3.57 1.17
N LEU A 63 -1.24 -2.40 0.53
CA LEU A 63 -0.82 -1.13 1.14
C LEU A 63 -1.60 -0.84 2.42
N LEU A 64 -2.93 -1.00 2.40
CA LEU A 64 -3.76 -0.77 3.58
C LEU A 64 -3.43 -1.75 4.71
N LEU A 65 -3.25 -3.03 4.39
CA LEU A 65 -2.88 -4.07 5.36
C LEU A 65 -1.50 -3.81 5.98
N ALA A 66 -0.51 -3.48 5.15
CA ALA A 66 0.83 -3.15 5.61
C ALA A 66 0.80 -1.93 6.54
N TYR A 67 0.03 -0.90 6.18
CA TYR A 67 -0.14 0.29 7.00
C TYR A 67 -0.81 -0.04 8.33
N GLY A 68 -1.92 -0.79 8.34
CA GLY A 68 -2.64 -1.14 9.58
C GLY A 68 -1.78 -1.98 10.54
N ASN A 69 -1.11 -3.02 10.03
CA ASN A 69 -0.25 -3.89 10.84
C ASN A 69 1.01 -3.16 11.34
N GLY A 70 1.61 -2.33 10.48
CA GLY A 70 2.80 -1.55 10.83
C GLY A 70 2.49 -0.45 11.85
N PHE A 71 1.40 0.28 11.67
CA PHE A 71 0.98 1.35 12.58
C PHE A 71 0.65 0.82 13.97
N GLY A 72 -0.13 -0.26 14.07
CA GLY A 72 -0.46 -0.86 15.36
C GLY A 72 0.77 -1.29 16.14
N THR A 73 1.72 -1.93 15.46
CA THR A 73 2.99 -2.37 16.06
C THR A 73 3.86 -1.18 16.49
N ALA A 74 4.06 -0.21 15.59
CA ALA A 74 4.86 0.98 15.86
C ALA A 74 4.27 1.81 17.01
N MET A 75 2.94 1.97 17.04
CA MET A 75 2.24 2.66 18.11
C MET A 75 2.39 1.92 19.44
N MET A 76 2.21 0.59 19.46
CA MET A 76 2.39 -0.21 20.66
C MET A 76 3.83 -0.12 21.18
N THR A 77 4.84 -0.18 20.31
CA THR A 77 6.25 0.02 20.68
C THR A 77 6.50 1.42 21.24
N ALA A 78 5.93 2.46 20.63
CA ALA A 78 6.08 3.83 21.11
C ALA A 78 5.46 4.01 22.52
N PHE A 79 4.26 3.47 22.74
CA PHE A 79 3.64 3.47 24.08
C PHE A 79 4.45 2.68 25.10
N ASP A 80 5.02 1.54 24.67
CA ASP A 80 5.84 0.69 25.51
C ASP A 80 7.16 1.38 25.93
N GLN A 81 7.74 2.21 25.06
CA GLN A 81 8.94 2.99 25.33
C GLN A 81 8.72 4.17 26.28
N ILE A 82 7.54 4.80 26.26
CA ILE A 82 7.28 6.01 27.06
C ILE A 82 7.38 5.74 28.58
N GLY A 83 7.09 4.52 29.04
CA GLY A 83 6.94 4.22 30.46
C GLY A 83 8.02 3.37 31.12
N LYS A 84 8.94 2.76 30.36
CA LYS A 84 9.78 1.66 30.89
C LYS A 84 11.12 2.06 31.48
N ASP A 85 11.63 3.24 31.13
CA ASP A 85 13.00 3.64 31.48
C ASP A 85 13.08 4.81 32.48
N LEU A 86 11.99 5.08 33.20
CA LEU A 86 11.94 6.14 34.21
C LEU A 86 11.87 5.57 35.63
N ILE A 87 12.97 5.70 36.36
CA ILE A 87 13.02 5.45 37.80
C ILE A 87 13.01 6.80 38.51
N VAL A 88 11.93 7.09 39.24
CA VAL A 88 11.80 8.32 40.05
C VAL A 88 12.07 7.98 41.51
N VAL A 89 13.07 8.64 42.10
CA VAL A 89 13.47 8.43 43.49
C VAL A 89 13.13 9.67 44.31
N PHE A 90 12.32 9.49 45.37
CA PHE A 90 11.96 10.55 46.30
C PHE A 90 12.55 10.28 47.69
N PRO A 91 13.03 11.32 48.40
CA PRO A 91 13.54 11.14 49.76
C PRO A 91 12.41 10.76 50.74
N GLY A 92 12.59 9.65 51.45
CA GLY A 92 11.70 9.18 52.52
C GLY A 92 12.18 9.54 53.93
N GLN A 93 11.54 8.95 54.96
CA GLN A 93 12.03 8.95 56.34
C GLN A 93 12.50 7.54 56.73
N THR A 94 13.59 7.46 57.50
CA THR A 94 14.16 6.17 57.92
C THR A 94 13.23 5.48 58.94
N SER A 95 12.86 4.24 58.69
CA SER A 95 12.08 3.42 59.64
C SER A 95 12.93 2.65 60.65
N LEU A 96 14.23 2.45 60.35
CA LEU A 96 15.17 1.68 61.16
C LEU A 96 16.39 2.53 61.55
N GLN A 97 17.01 2.18 62.67
CA GLN A 97 18.28 2.77 63.11
C GLN A 97 19.42 2.16 62.28
N ALA A 98 20.21 2.99 61.60
CA ALA A 98 21.35 2.55 60.81
C ALA A 98 22.60 3.33 61.22
N GLY A 99 23.68 2.63 61.59
CA GLY A 99 24.97 3.25 61.88
C GLY A 99 24.97 4.25 63.05
N GLY A 100 24.19 4.00 64.10
CA GLY A 100 24.12 4.89 65.28
C GLY A 100 23.15 6.08 65.14
N GLU A 101 22.70 6.39 63.93
CA GLU A 101 21.73 7.45 63.64
C GLU A 101 20.31 7.08 64.03
N ARG A 102 19.57 7.97 64.72
CA ARG A 102 18.18 7.72 65.17
C ARG A 102 17.23 7.42 64.00
N ALA A 103 16.30 6.48 64.21
CA ALA A 103 15.15 6.28 63.32
C ALA A 103 14.27 7.55 63.26
N GLY A 104 13.52 7.73 62.17
CA GLY A 104 12.72 8.92 61.88
C GLY A 104 13.45 10.07 61.17
N ARG A 105 14.73 9.91 60.80
CA ARG A 105 15.49 10.92 60.05
C ARG A 105 14.98 11.02 58.61
N ARG A 106 14.80 12.25 58.09
CA ARG A 106 14.51 12.47 56.67
C ARG A 106 15.79 12.25 55.85
N VAL A 107 15.70 11.42 54.82
CA VAL A 107 16.79 11.22 53.85
C VAL A 107 16.93 12.52 53.06
N GLN A 108 18.15 13.04 52.96
CA GLN A 108 18.46 14.20 52.11
C GLN A 108 19.23 13.66 50.91
N LEU A 109 18.68 13.87 49.71
CA LEU A 109 19.38 13.57 48.46
C LEU A 109 20.27 14.77 48.13
N GLU A 110 21.53 14.50 47.84
CA GLU A 110 22.51 15.53 47.48
C GLU A 110 23.06 15.27 46.08
N LEU A 111 23.64 16.31 45.45
CA LEU A 111 24.20 16.16 44.11
C LEU A 111 25.31 15.09 44.05
N ARG A 112 26.10 14.93 45.12
CA ARG A 112 27.14 13.88 45.20
C ARG A 112 26.59 12.46 45.10
N ASP A 113 25.31 12.25 45.41
CA ASP A 113 24.66 10.95 45.25
C ASP A 113 24.47 10.62 43.76
N VAL A 114 24.44 11.63 42.88
CA VAL A 114 24.38 11.44 41.42
C VAL A 114 25.65 10.77 40.91
N GLU A 115 26.84 11.23 41.32
CA GLU A 115 28.10 10.56 40.96
C GLU A 115 28.15 9.13 41.51
N ALA A 116 27.78 8.93 42.78
CA ALA A 116 27.78 7.61 43.41
C ALA A 116 26.83 6.63 42.70
N LEU A 117 25.65 7.09 42.25
CA LEU A 117 24.70 6.28 41.51
C LEU A 117 25.18 5.96 40.08
N LYS A 118 25.84 6.91 39.41
CA LYS A 118 26.44 6.67 38.08
C LYS A 118 27.57 5.63 38.14
N GLU A 119 28.37 5.66 39.19
CA GLU A 119 29.47 4.69 39.36
C GLU A 119 28.98 3.32 39.85
N GLY A 120 27.99 3.31 40.75
CA GLY A 120 27.50 2.08 41.38
C GLY A 120 26.49 1.29 40.53
N VAL A 121 25.78 1.96 39.61
CA VAL A 121 24.73 1.33 38.80
C VAL A 121 25.01 1.54 37.30
N PRO A 122 25.70 0.58 36.65
CA PRO A 122 26.08 0.69 35.25
C PRO A 122 24.90 0.64 34.26
N ALA A 123 23.68 0.38 34.73
CA ALA A 123 22.47 0.36 33.92
C ALA A 123 21.79 1.75 33.78
N ILE A 124 22.30 2.78 34.45
CA ILE A 124 21.73 4.13 34.40
C ILE A 124 22.32 4.89 33.20
N ASP A 125 21.50 5.18 32.20
CA ASP A 125 21.90 5.97 31.02
C ASP A 125 21.96 7.48 31.30
N ALA A 126 21.07 7.99 32.15
CA ALA A 126 21.02 9.40 32.52
C ALA A 126 20.41 9.62 33.91
N ILE A 127 20.97 10.57 34.66
CA ILE A 127 20.41 11.05 35.95
C ILE A 127 20.21 12.54 35.84
N ARG A 128 19.02 13.01 36.20
CA ARG A 128 18.67 14.42 36.30
C ARG A 128 18.07 14.67 37.68
N GLY A 129 18.73 15.51 38.48
CA GLY A 129 18.21 15.99 39.76
C GLY A 129 17.99 17.49 39.68
N GLU A 130 16.89 17.95 40.26
CA GLU A 130 16.57 19.36 40.52
C GLU A 130 16.63 19.66 42.02
#